data_AF-A0A7V2H038-F1
#
_entry.id   AF-A0A7V2H038-F1
#
_cell.length_a   1.000
_cell.length_b   1.000
_cell.length_c   1.000
_cell.angle_alpha   90.00
_cell.angle_beta   90.00
_cell.angle_gamma   90.00
#
_symmetry.space_group_name_H-M   'P 1'
#
loop_
_entity.id
_entity.type
_entity.pdbx_description
1 polymer ?
#
loop_
_entity_poly.entity_id
_entity_poly.type
_entity_poly.pdbx_seq_one_letter_code
_entity_poly.pdbx_strand_id
1 'polypeptide(L)'
;MSRTPCTAPVPFAALLDYWLGDLDAAREEAIERHLFGCGECCADLERIAELAGGIRALLRRGEIAAAVTPAFVEALRDSGLRLREYGVPCNGSVHCTVAPDDDLLVARLQAPLAGVERLDLVTFEPGEEAPQRLTDIPFSAATGEVVLVPRVDRIRALGESTATMRLVAVEGGGERVLGEYRFLHTP
;
A
#
# COMPACT_ATOMS: atom_id res chain seq x y z
N MET A 1 36.62 -7.81 -5.39
CA MET A 1 37.11 -6.68 -6.21
C MET A 1 36.85 -5.41 -5.40
N SER A 2 37.89 -4.70 -4.97
CA SER A 2 37.73 -3.47 -4.20
C SER A 2 37.11 -2.40 -5.11
N ARG A 3 35.91 -1.94 -4.77
CA ARG A 3 35.23 -0.86 -5.49
C ARG A 3 36.04 0.42 -5.30
N THR A 4 36.42 1.07 -6.39
CA THR A 4 36.95 2.43 -6.32
C THR A 4 35.84 3.32 -5.80
N PRO A 5 36.03 4.03 -4.66
CA PRO A 5 35.00 4.87 -4.11
C PRO A 5 34.70 6.04 -5.07
N CYS A 6 33.42 6.29 -5.30
CA CYS A 6 32.94 7.40 -6.09
C CYS A 6 33.26 8.72 -5.39
N THR A 7 33.85 9.66 -6.11
CA THR A 7 34.21 10.98 -5.57
C THR A 7 33.03 11.96 -5.50
N ALA A 8 31.95 11.66 -6.21
CA ALA A 8 30.71 12.44 -6.24
C ALA A 8 29.51 11.49 -6.42
N PRO A 9 29.14 10.70 -5.39
CA PRO A 9 28.06 9.73 -5.50
C PRO A 9 26.71 10.41 -5.77
N VAL A 10 25.88 9.78 -6.59
CA VAL A 10 24.50 10.24 -6.77
C VAL A 10 23.75 10.07 -5.45
N PRO A 11 23.08 11.12 -4.93
CA PRO A 11 22.30 10.99 -3.71
C PRO A 11 21.22 9.90 -3.86
N PHE A 12 21.02 9.10 -2.82
CA PHE A 12 20.03 8.01 -2.83
C PHE A 12 18.62 8.48 -3.23
N ALA A 13 18.19 9.66 -2.73
CA ALA A 13 16.92 10.26 -3.13
C ALA A 13 16.82 10.51 -4.64
N ALA A 14 17.91 10.98 -5.28
CA ALA A 14 17.93 11.19 -6.71
C ALA A 14 17.95 9.87 -7.50
N LEU A 15 18.57 8.81 -6.97
CA LEU A 15 18.47 7.46 -7.55
C LEU A 15 17.06 6.87 -7.43
N LEU A 16 16.35 7.18 -6.34
CA LEU A 16 14.94 6.82 -6.18
C LEU A 16 14.07 7.59 -7.18
N ASP A 17 14.22 8.91 -7.27
CA ASP A 17 13.48 9.73 -8.24
C ASP A 17 13.73 9.23 -9.67
N TYR A 18 14.97 8.90 -10.01
CA TYR A 18 15.34 8.28 -11.29
C TYR A 18 14.61 6.95 -11.50
N TRP A 19 14.66 6.05 -10.51
CA TRP A 19 14.01 4.73 -10.59
C TRP A 19 12.49 4.81 -10.74
N LEU A 20 11.86 5.82 -10.11
CA LEU A 20 10.43 6.06 -10.18
C LEU A 20 10.01 6.79 -11.47
N GLY A 21 10.96 7.35 -12.22
CA GLY A 21 10.68 8.16 -13.41
C GLY A 21 10.20 9.58 -13.08
N ASP A 22 10.52 10.09 -11.89
CA ASP A 22 10.07 11.39 -11.36
C ASP A 22 11.03 12.54 -11.67
N LEU A 23 11.98 12.34 -12.59
CA LEU A 23 12.96 13.34 -13.00
C LEU A 23 12.59 14.02 -14.30
N ASP A 24 13.02 15.28 -14.45
CA ASP A 24 13.08 15.90 -15.77
C ASP A 24 14.19 15.26 -16.62
N ALA A 25 14.05 15.38 -17.95
CA ALA A 25 14.96 14.74 -18.90
C ALA A 25 16.44 15.14 -18.71
N ALA A 26 16.72 16.37 -18.27
CA ALA A 26 18.10 16.83 -18.10
C ALA A 26 18.76 16.17 -16.88
N ARG A 27 18.01 16.01 -15.78
CA ARG A 27 18.48 15.33 -14.57
C ARG A 27 18.60 13.83 -14.78
N GLU A 28 17.66 13.22 -15.49
CA GLU A 28 17.71 11.82 -15.90
C GLU A 28 19.00 11.54 -16.69
N GLU A 29 19.25 12.29 -17.77
CA GLU A 29 20.43 12.12 -18.62
C GLU A 29 21.75 12.33 -17.83
N ALA A 30 21.76 13.25 -16.86
CA ALA A 30 22.93 13.48 -16.01
C ALA A 30 23.22 12.26 -15.11
N ILE A 31 22.18 11.65 -14.54
CA ILE A 31 22.30 10.45 -13.71
C ILE A 31 22.70 9.24 -14.56
N GLU A 32 22.05 9.02 -15.71
CA GLU A 32 22.41 7.93 -16.62
C GLU A 32 23.89 7.97 -17.02
N ARG A 33 24.38 9.15 -17.43
CA ARG A 33 25.79 9.36 -17.75
C ARG A 33 26.71 9.01 -16.59
N HIS A 34 26.32 9.33 -15.36
CA HIS A 34 27.09 8.97 -14.18
C HIS A 34 27.09 7.44 -13.96
N LEU A 35 25.91 6.81 -14.02
CA LEU A 35 25.74 5.38 -13.83
C LEU A 35 26.56 4.57 -14.84
N PHE A 36 26.59 4.96 -16.12
CA PHE A 36 27.43 4.28 -17.12
C PHE A 36 28.92 4.23 -16.76
N GLY A 37 29.42 5.20 -15.99
CA GLY A 37 30.82 5.28 -15.57
C GLY A 37 31.11 4.83 -14.14
N CYS A 38 30.09 4.55 -13.31
CA CYS A 38 30.25 4.42 -11.86
C CYS A 38 29.63 3.14 -11.31
N GLY A 39 30.46 2.11 -11.10
CA GLY A 39 30.03 0.86 -10.48
C GLY A 39 29.58 0.99 -9.01
N GLU A 40 29.94 2.08 -8.32
CA GLU A 40 29.40 2.34 -6.98
C GLU A 40 27.92 2.68 -7.03
N CYS A 41 27.57 3.70 -7.82
CA CYS A 41 26.19 4.17 -7.94
C CYS A 41 25.29 3.16 -8.68
N CYS A 42 25.83 2.38 -9.63
CA CYS A 42 25.09 1.28 -10.24
C CYS A 42 24.63 0.25 -9.21
N ALA A 43 25.50 -0.20 -8.31
CA ALA A 43 25.06 -1.18 -7.32
C ALA A 43 24.19 -0.57 -6.20
N ASP A 44 24.17 0.76 -6.05
CA ASP A 44 23.16 1.43 -5.22
C ASP A 44 21.79 1.40 -5.90
N LEU A 45 21.74 1.64 -7.22
CA LEU A 45 20.52 1.49 -8.02
C LEU A 45 20.03 0.03 -8.06
N GLU A 46 20.92 -0.94 -8.19
CA GLU A 46 20.58 -2.37 -8.11
C GLU A 46 19.90 -2.72 -6.79
N ARG A 47 20.38 -2.16 -5.66
CA ARG A 47 19.73 -2.36 -4.36
C ARG A 47 18.32 -1.79 -4.31
N ILE A 48 18.06 -0.67 -4.98
CA ILE A 48 16.69 -0.12 -5.14
C ILE A 48 15.83 -1.10 -5.96
N ALA A 49 16.36 -1.61 -7.07
CA ALA A 49 15.66 -2.56 -7.93
C ALA A 49 15.34 -3.89 -7.20
N GLU A 50 16.29 -4.42 -6.43
CA GLU A 50 16.14 -5.61 -5.59
C GLU A 50 15.06 -5.41 -4.52
N LEU A 51 15.09 -4.27 -3.81
CA LEU A 51 14.07 -3.94 -2.83
C LEU A 51 12.68 -3.87 -3.46
N ALA A 52 12.55 -3.18 -4.60
CA ALA A 52 11.29 -3.11 -5.35
C ALA A 52 10.83 -4.50 -5.80
N GLY A 53 11.75 -5.38 -6.23
CA GLY A 53 11.46 -6.77 -6.55
C GLY A 53 10.94 -7.55 -5.35
N GLY A 54 11.57 -7.40 -4.19
CA GLY A 54 11.16 -8.00 -2.92
C GLY A 54 9.77 -7.58 -2.48
N ILE A 55 9.47 -6.27 -2.52
CA ILE A 55 8.14 -5.72 -2.20
C ILE A 55 7.08 -6.29 -3.15
N ARG A 56 7.33 -6.33 -4.46
CA ARG A 56 6.39 -6.93 -5.43
C ARG A 56 6.16 -8.41 -5.17
N ALA A 57 7.20 -9.14 -4.75
CA ALA A 57 7.07 -10.55 -4.41
C ALA A 57 6.22 -10.77 -3.16
N LEU A 58 6.42 -9.95 -2.11
CA LEU A 58 5.59 -9.97 -0.90
C LEU A 58 4.12 -9.63 -1.24
N LEU A 59 3.89 -8.62 -2.07
CA LEU A 59 2.55 -8.25 -2.51
C LEU A 59 1.86 -9.37 -3.27
N ARG A 60 2.55 -10.03 -4.23
CA ARG A 60 2.00 -11.19 -4.96
C ARG A 60 1.67 -12.39 -4.09
N ARG A 61 2.36 -12.54 -2.96
CA ARG A 61 2.05 -13.59 -1.97
C ARG A 61 0.94 -13.17 -0.99
N GLY A 62 0.42 -11.95 -1.11
CA GLY A 62 -0.60 -11.42 -0.21
C GLY A 62 -0.09 -11.15 1.20
N GLU A 63 1.23 -10.97 1.38
CA GLU A 63 1.90 -10.83 2.69
C GLU A 63 2.00 -9.38 3.17
N ILE A 64 1.54 -8.41 2.36
CA ILE A 64 1.53 -6.98 2.66
C ILE A 64 0.09 -6.52 2.88
N ALA A 65 -0.11 -5.75 3.95
CA ALA A 65 -1.30 -4.92 4.11
C ALA A 65 -0.94 -3.47 3.79
N ALA A 66 -1.81 -2.77 3.04
CA ALA A 66 -1.61 -1.36 2.70
C ALA A 66 -2.94 -0.64 2.46
N ALA A 67 -2.99 0.64 2.79
CA ALA A 67 -3.95 1.57 2.21
C ALA A 67 -3.37 2.11 0.90
N VAL A 68 -4.17 2.05 -0.17
CA VAL A 68 -3.72 2.35 -1.53
C VAL A 68 -4.69 3.29 -2.22
N THR A 69 -4.30 3.82 -3.38
CA THR A 69 -5.19 4.64 -4.21
C THR A 69 -5.98 3.75 -5.18
N PRO A 70 -7.14 4.20 -5.69
CA PRO A 70 -7.86 3.50 -6.74
C PRO A 70 -7.00 3.24 -7.99
N ALA A 71 -6.17 4.21 -8.38
CA ALA A 71 -5.26 4.08 -9.53
C ALA A 71 -4.24 2.94 -9.34
N PHE A 72 -3.79 2.71 -8.11
CA PHE A 72 -2.89 1.60 -7.81
C PHE A 72 -3.60 0.25 -7.99
N VAL A 73 -4.88 0.13 -7.63
CA VAL A 73 -5.67 -1.08 -7.87
C VAL A 73 -5.81 -1.37 -9.36
N GLU A 74 -6.08 -0.35 -10.18
CA GLU A 74 -6.13 -0.53 -11.64
C GLU A 74 -4.76 -0.96 -12.20
N ALA A 75 -3.66 -0.38 -11.73
CA ALA A 75 -2.32 -0.81 -12.12
C ALA A 75 -2.03 -2.28 -11.74
N LEU A 76 -2.49 -2.74 -10.58
CA LEU A 76 -2.39 -4.15 -10.18
C LEU A 76 -3.21 -5.06 -11.09
N ARG A 77 -4.41 -4.63 -11.46
CA ARG A 77 -5.27 -5.34 -12.41
C ARG A 77 -4.61 -5.45 -13.78
N ASP A 78 -4.07 -4.36 -14.29
CA ASP A 78 -3.36 -4.32 -15.57
C ASP A 78 -2.08 -5.18 -15.57
N SER A 79 -1.49 -5.40 -14.39
CA SER A 79 -0.36 -6.33 -14.23
C SER A 79 -0.76 -7.82 -14.24
N GLY A 80 -2.05 -8.13 -14.39
CA GLY A 80 -2.59 -9.49 -14.52
C GLY A 80 -2.89 -10.18 -13.18
N LEU A 81 -2.89 -9.46 -12.06
CA LEU A 81 -3.24 -10.03 -10.76
C LEU A 81 -4.75 -10.26 -10.63
N ARG A 82 -5.11 -11.35 -9.95
CA ARG A 82 -6.49 -11.73 -9.67
C ARG A 82 -6.96 -11.04 -8.40
N LEU A 83 -7.66 -9.93 -8.59
CA LEU A 83 -8.19 -9.10 -7.52
C LEU A 83 -9.64 -9.47 -7.21
N ARG A 84 -9.94 -9.71 -5.93
CA ARG A 84 -11.31 -9.79 -5.41
C ARG A 84 -11.64 -8.56 -4.60
N GLU A 85 -12.71 -7.87 -4.98
CA GLU A 85 -13.06 -6.58 -4.40
C GLU A 85 -14.36 -6.62 -3.59
N TYR A 86 -14.38 -5.86 -2.49
CA TYR A 86 -15.51 -5.71 -1.59
C TYR A 86 -15.81 -4.23 -1.37
N GLY A 87 -16.96 -3.76 -1.87
CA GLY A 87 -17.50 -2.45 -1.50
C GLY A 87 -18.19 -2.54 -0.15
N VAL A 88 -17.81 -1.68 0.79
CA VAL A 88 -18.42 -1.63 2.14
C VAL A 88 -19.01 -0.24 2.38
N PRO A 89 -20.34 -0.11 2.53
CA PRO A 89 -20.96 1.17 2.81
C PRO A 89 -20.52 1.69 4.18
N CYS A 90 -20.58 3.01 4.37
CA CYS A 90 -20.28 3.64 5.64
C CYS A 90 -21.15 3.05 6.76
N ASN A 91 -20.54 2.67 7.88
CA ASN A 91 -21.21 2.01 9.01
C ASN A 91 -21.82 0.64 8.67
N GLY A 92 -21.35 0.01 7.60
CA GLY A 92 -21.91 -1.21 7.04
C GLY A 92 -21.09 -2.47 7.32
N SER A 93 -21.56 -3.56 6.72
CA SER A 93 -20.89 -4.86 6.76
C SER A 93 -20.86 -5.50 5.38
N VAL A 94 -19.91 -6.41 5.18
CA VAL A 94 -19.81 -7.23 3.98
C VAL A 94 -19.54 -8.68 4.36
N HIS A 95 -20.13 -9.62 3.63
CA HIS A 95 -19.70 -11.01 3.65
C HIS A 95 -18.50 -11.15 2.73
N CYS A 96 -17.37 -11.59 3.28
CA CYS A 96 -16.15 -11.75 2.50
C CYS A 96 -15.65 -13.20 2.54
N THR A 97 -15.24 -13.68 1.37
CA THR A 97 -14.56 -14.94 1.13
C THR A 97 -13.17 -14.71 0.52
N VAL A 98 -12.33 -15.74 0.51
CA VAL A 98 -11.06 -15.74 -0.20
C VAL A 98 -10.93 -17.03 -0.99
N ALA A 99 -10.92 -16.94 -2.31
CA ALA A 99 -10.71 -18.10 -3.15
C ALA A 99 -9.22 -18.50 -3.16
N PRO A 100 -8.90 -19.79 -3.40
CA PRO A 100 -7.51 -20.25 -3.47
C PRO A 100 -6.66 -19.53 -4.52
N ASP A 101 -7.30 -18.99 -5.55
CA ASP A 101 -6.72 -18.38 -6.71
C ASP A 101 -6.89 -16.85 -6.77
N ASP A 102 -7.39 -16.23 -5.69
CA ASP A 102 -7.28 -14.79 -5.50
C ASP A 102 -5.84 -14.45 -5.08
N ASP A 103 -5.19 -13.55 -5.83
CA ASP A 103 -3.85 -13.05 -5.50
C ASP A 103 -3.94 -11.96 -4.42
N LEU A 104 -4.95 -11.09 -4.53
CA LEU A 104 -5.17 -9.97 -3.62
C LEU A 104 -6.66 -9.76 -3.34
N LEU A 105 -6.95 -9.33 -2.11
CA LEU A 105 -8.26 -8.79 -1.73
C LEU A 105 -8.18 -7.26 -1.75
N VAL A 106 -9.29 -6.61 -2.08
CA VAL A 106 -9.42 -5.16 -2.05
C VAL A 106 -10.70 -4.81 -1.30
N ALA A 107 -10.59 -4.05 -0.23
CA ALA A 107 -11.74 -3.47 0.46
C ALA A 107 -11.88 -1.99 0.09
N ARG A 108 -13.06 -1.57 -0.35
CA ARG A 108 -13.41 -0.18 -0.65
C ARG A 108 -14.39 0.33 0.39
N LEU A 109 -13.89 1.10 1.34
CA LEU A 109 -14.68 1.63 2.45
C LEU A 109 -15.24 3.00 2.06
N GLN A 110 -16.56 3.14 2.07
CA GLN A 110 -17.22 4.43 1.84
C GLN A 110 -17.24 5.26 3.11
N ALA A 111 -16.88 6.54 3.05
CA ALA A 111 -16.86 7.45 4.20
C ALA A 111 -17.12 8.92 3.79
N PRO A 112 -17.65 9.76 4.70
CA PRO A 112 -17.77 11.19 4.49
C PRO A 112 -16.40 11.88 4.64
N LEU A 113 -15.61 11.89 3.56
CA LEU A 113 -14.20 12.35 3.57
C LEU A 113 -14.00 13.82 3.19
N ALA A 114 -15.07 14.56 2.91
CA ALA A 114 -14.97 15.97 2.57
C ALA A 114 -14.39 16.78 3.75
N GLY A 115 -13.33 17.53 3.50
CA GLY A 115 -12.68 18.39 4.49
C GLY A 115 -11.78 17.67 5.49
N VAL A 116 -11.57 16.35 5.34
CA VAL A 116 -10.61 15.60 6.17
C VAL A 116 -9.20 15.94 5.72
N GLU A 117 -8.31 16.28 6.67
CA GLU A 117 -6.89 16.54 6.39
C GLU A 117 -6.02 15.31 6.60
N ARG A 118 -6.32 14.56 7.66
CA ARG A 118 -5.61 13.32 8.02
C ARG A 118 -6.60 12.25 8.42
N LEU A 119 -6.35 11.03 7.94
CA LEU A 119 -7.15 9.86 8.23
C LEU A 119 -6.28 8.74 8.76
N ASP A 120 -6.67 8.14 9.88
CA ASP A 120 -6.08 6.92 10.41
C ASP A 120 -7.08 5.76 10.21
N LEU A 121 -6.57 4.54 10.04
CA LEU A 121 -7.33 3.29 10.06
C LEU A 121 -7.00 2.52 11.33
N VAL A 122 -8.02 2.09 12.06
CA VAL A 122 -7.89 1.20 13.21
C VAL A 122 -8.58 -0.13 12.90
N THR A 123 -7.84 -1.23 12.98
CA THR A 123 -8.33 -2.57 12.69
C THR A 123 -8.33 -3.42 13.95
N PHE A 124 -9.48 -4.03 14.23
CA PHE A 124 -9.71 -5.00 15.29
C PHE A 124 -9.78 -6.37 14.62
N GLU A 125 -8.64 -7.05 14.58
CA GLU A 125 -8.52 -8.36 13.94
C GLU A 125 -9.04 -9.47 14.88
N PRO A 126 -9.66 -10.52 14.33
CA PRO A 126 -10.06 -11.68 15.11
C PRO A 126 -8.84 -12.35 15.76
N GLY A 127 -8.88 -12.51 17.09
CA GLY A 127 -7.83 -13.22 17.84
C GLY A 127 -6.63 -12.37 18.26
N GLU A 128 -6.59 -11.09 17.88
CA GLU A 128 -5.58 -10.14 18.36
C GLU A 128 -6.08 -9.40 19.61
N GLU A 129 -5.23 -9.24 20.63
CA GLU A 129 -5.60 -8.57 21.89
C GLU A 129 -5.70 -7.04 21.74
N ALA A 130 -4.90 -6.47 20.83
CA ALA A 130 -4.80 -5.03 20.63
C ALA A 130 -5.16 -4.66 19.18
N PRO A 131 -5.89 -3.55 18.97
CA PRO A 131 -6.14 -3.08 17.63
C PRO A 131 -4.85 -2.59 16.97
N GLN A 132 -4.73 -2.84 15.68
CA GLN A 132 -3.67 -2.28 14.85
C GLN A 132 -4.11 -0.91 14.32
N ARG A 133 -3.16 0.03 14.23
CA ARG A 133 -3.42 1.36 13.66
C ARG A 133 -2.45 1.65 12.52
N LEU A 134 -3.00 2.04 11.37
CA LEU A 134 -2.27 2.70 10.29
C LEU A 134 -2.58 4.19 10.36
N THR A 135 -1.54 4.99 10.50
CA THR A 135 -1.67 6.44 10.60
C THR A 135 -1.49 7.11 9.25
N ASP A 136 -2.20 8.20 9.02
CA ASP A 136 -2.04 9.07 7.83
C ASP A 136 -2.13 8.28 6.51
N ILE A 137 -3.23 7.51 6.40
CA ILE A 137 -3.48 6.67 5.23
C ILE A 137 -4.00 7.50 4.05
N PRO A 138 -3.65 7.12 2.80
CA PRO A 138 -4.20 7.76 1.61
C PRO A 138 -5.71 7.51 1.49
N PHE A 139 -6.44 8.51 1.00
CA PHE A 139 -7.87 8.43 0.72
C PHE A 139 -8.27 9.35 -0.43
N SER A 140 -9.46 9.14 -0.99
CA SER A 140 -10.02 9.98 -2.04
C SER A 140 -11.22 10.75 -1.52
N ALA A 141 -11.02 12.04 -1.19
CA ALA A 141 -12.12 12.92 -0.81
C ALA A 141 -13.16 13.11 -1.93
N ALA A 142 -12.71 13.05 -3.19
CA ALA A 142 -13.57 13.21 -4.36
C ALA A 142 -14.56 12.06 -4.55
N THR A 143 -14.13 10.83 -4.28
CA THR A 143 -14.99 9.63 -4.39
C THR A 143 -15.61 9.22 -3.05
N GLY A 144 -15.11 9.74 -1.92
CA GLY A 144 -15.55 9.32 -0.60
C GLY A 144 -15.08 7.92 -0.22
N GLU A 145 -13.93 7.48 -0.77
CA GLU A 145 -13.45 6.11 -0.61
C GLU A 145 -12.06 6.02 0.02
N VAL A 146 -11.89 5.01 0.86
CA VAL A 146 -10.60 4.46 1.28
C VAL A 146 -10.45 3.07 0.70
N VAL A 147 -9.31 2.80 0.06
CA VAL A 147 -9.03 1.50 -0.54
C VAL A 147 -7.94 0.79 0.24
N LEU A 148 -8.23 -0.43 0.67
CA LEU A 148 -7.34 -1.25 1.48
C LEU A 148 -7.04 -2.57 0.76
N VAL A 149 -5.79 -2.98 0.82
CA VAL A 149 -5.34 -4.33 0.45
C VAL A 149 -4.92 -5.00 1.75
N PRO A 150 -5.71 -5.94 2.31
CA PRO A 150 -5.32 -6.66 3.51
C PRO A 150 -4.39 -7.85 3.18
N ARG A 151 -3.84 -8.45 4.23
CA ARG A 151 -3.02 -9.66 4.12
C ARG A 151 -3.85 -10.89 3.78
N VAL A 152 -3.86 -11.27 2.50
CA VAL A 152 -4.61 -12.43 2.00
C VAL A 152 -4.09 -13.73 2.62
N ASP A 153 -2.78 -13.84 2.84
CA ASP A 153 -2.17 -15.02 3.47
C ASP A 153 -2.74 -15.29 4.86
N ARG A 154 -2.95 -14.22 5.65
CA ARG A 154 -3.57 -14.30 6.97
C ARG A 154 -5.06 -14.60 6.89
N ILE A 155 -5.80 -13.88 6.04
CA ILE A 155 -7.25 -14.08 5.90
C ILE A 155 -7.55 -15.52 5.49
N ARG A 156 -6.78 -16.10 4.56
CA ARG A 156 -6.95 -17.49 4.11
C ARG A 156 -6.70 -18.52 5.21
N ALA A 157 -5.92 -18.17 6.23
CA ALA A 157 -5.69 -19.03 7.40
C ALA A 157 -6.76 -18.88 8.48
N LEU A 158 -7.67 -17.90 8.37
CA LEU A 158 -8.77 -17.72 9.31
C LEU A 158 -9.86 -18.76 9.07
N GLY A 159 -10.55 -19.12 10.17
CA GLY A 159 -11.88 -19.73 10.08
C GLY A 159 -12.97 -18.67 9.92
N GLU A 160 -14.22 -19.09 10.10
CA GLU A 160 -15.34 -18.16 10.20
C GLU A 160 -15.07 -17.14 11.31
N SER A 161 -15.09 -15.86 10.96
CA SER A 161 -14.66 -14.79 11.87
C SER A 161 -15.26 -13.44 11.49
N THR A 162 -15.14 -12.46 12.38
CA THR A 162 -15.59 -11.08 12.12
C THR A 162 -14.50 -10.10 12.50
N ALA A 163 -13.97 -9.37 11.52
CA ALA A 163 -13.07 -8.25 11.76
C ALA A 163 -13.85 -6.93 11.78
N THR A 164 -13.40 -5.97 12.59
CA THR A 164 -13.95 -4.61 12.60
C THR A 164 -12.88 -3.60 12.21
N MET A 165 -13.22 -2.66 11.34
CA MET A 165 -12.35 -1.56 10.94
C MET A 165 -13.01 -0.23 11.29
N ARG A 166 -12.21 0.77 11.68
CA ARG A 166 -12.68 2.13 11.93
C ARG A 166 -11.80 3.13 11.18
N LEU A 167 -12.44 4.06 10.48
CA LEU A 167 -11.80 5.22 9.91
C LEU A 167 -11.90 6.38 10.89
N VAL A 168 -10.77 7.02 11.20
CA VAL A 168 -10.65 8.06 12.22
C VAL A 168 -10.03 9.31 11.61
N ALA A 169 -10.80 10.39 11.53
CA ALA A 169 -10.26 11.70 11.20
C ALA A 169 -9.46 12.25 12.39
N VAL A 170 -8.30 12.83 12.10
CA VAL A 170 -7.44 13.49 13.09
C VAL A 170 -7.38 14.97 12.72
N GLU A 171 -8.05 15.82 13.49
CA GLU A 171 -8.22 17.25 13.21
C GLU A 171 -8.02 18.06 14.51
N GLY A 172 -7.25 19.15 14.46
CA GLY A 172 -7.16 20.12 15.56
C GLY A 172 -6.76 19.55 16.93
N GLY A 173 -6.06 18.41 16.98
CA GLY A 173 -5.67 17.72 18.21
C GLY A 173 -6.71 16.75 18.79
N GLY A 174 -7.81 16.50 18.08
CA GLY A 174 -8.84 15.51 18.44
C GLY A 174 -9.01 14.41 17.40
N GLU A 175 -9.71 13.35 17.79
CA GLU A 175 -10.05 12.22 16.92
C GLU A 175 -11.57 12.10 16.76
N ARG A 176 -12.02 11.82 15.54
CA ARG A 176 -13.43 11.61 15.21
C ARG A 176 -13.59 10.39 14.32
N VAL A 177 -14.37 9.40 14.77
CA VAL A 177 -14.71 8.23 13.96
C VAL A 177 -15.63 8.65 12.81
N LEU A 178 -15.22 8.36 11.58
CA LEU A 178 -15.98 8.64 10.36
C LEU A 178 -16.84 7.46 9.91
N GLY A 179 -16.42 6.24 10.24
CA GLY A 179 -17.13 5.01 9.89
C GLY A 179 -16.59 3.80 10.64
N GLU A 180 -17.48 2.86 10.94
CA GLU A 180 -17.16 1.52 11.45
C GLU A 180 -17.61 0.45 10.44
N TYR A 181 -16.77 -0.53 10.14
CA TYR A 181 -17.02 -1.52 9.08
C TYR A 181 -16.82 -2.92 9.63
N ARG A 182 -17.70 -3.85 9.26
CA ARG A 182 -17.59 -5.26 9.67
C ARG A 182 -17.37 -6.17 8.48
N PHE A 183 -16.36 -7.02 8.58
CA PHE A 183 -16.04 -8.04 7.59
C PHE A 183 -16.43 -9.39 8.16
N LEU A 184 -17.53 -9.94 7.67
CA LEU A 184 -18.07 -11.25 8.05
C LEU A 184 -17.38 -12.30 7.18
N HIS A 185 -16.24 -12.80 7.66
CA HIS A 185 -15.40 -13.69 6.88
C HIS A 185 -15.87 -15.13 6.97
N THR A 186 -16.02 -15.76 5.81
CA THR A 186 -16.19 -17.21 5.65
C THR A 186 -15.11 -17.72 4.68
N PRO A 187 -14.38 -18.79 5.00
CA PRO A 187 -13.34 -19.35 4.12
C PRO A 187 -13.85 -19.76 2.74
#